data_AF-A0AAV0A8I1-F1
#
_entry.id   AF-A0AAV0A8I1-F1
#
_cell.length_a   1.000
_cell.length_b   1.000
_cell.length_c   1.000
_cell.angle_alpha   90.00
_cell.angle_beta   90.00
_cell.angle_gamma   90.00
#
_symmetry.space_group_name_H-M   'P 1'
#
loop_
_entity.id
_entity.type
_entity.pdbx_description
1 polymer ?
#
loop_
_entity_poly.entity_id
_entity_poly.type
_entity_poly.pdbx_seq_one_letter_code
_entity_poly.pdbx_strand_id
1 'polypeptide(L)'
;MPGVTVKDVNQQEFVRALAAFLKKSGKLKVPEWVDTVKLAKHKELAPYDENWFYTRAASTARHLYLRGGAGVGSMTKIYGGRQRNGVRPSHFSRGSKSVARRVLQALEGLKMVEKDQDGGRKLTPQGQRDLDRIAGQVRIRLAHCFYWGTAWGGEGPGKATLGQEMLKRTTAAW
;
A
#
# COMPACT_ATOMS: atom_id res chain seq x y z
N MET A 1 -15.77 1.05 -22.77
CA MET A 1 -14.32 1.16 -22.53
C MET A 1 -13.75 -0.23 -22.33
N PRO A 2 -12.55 -0.56 -22.83
CA PRO A 2 -11.92 -1.85 -22.54
C PRO A 2 -11.77 -2.02 -21.02
N GLY A 3 -11.98 -3.24 -20.53
CA GLY A 3 -11.84 -3.57 -19.10
C GLY A 3 -10.41 -3.29 -18.63
N VAL A 4 -10.27 -2.47 -17.59
CA VAL A 4 -8.98 -2.15 -16.97
C VAL A 4 -8.84 -3.01 -15.73
N THR A 5 -7.77 -3.79 -15.65
CA THR A 5 -7.46 -4.60 -14.48
C THR A 5 -6.42 -3.91 -13.60
N VAL A 6 -6.25 -4.38 -12.36
CA VAL A 6 -5.22 -3.89 -11.43
C VAL A 6 -3.80 -4.00 -12.02
N LYS A 7 -3.57 -4.89 -12.99
CA LYS A 7 -2.26 -5.08 -13.63
C LYS A 7 -1.92 -3.97 -14.63
N ASP A 8 -2.92 -3.24 -15.13
CA ASP A 8 -2.77 -2.25 -16.20
C ASP A 8 -2.51 -0.82 -15.68
N VAL A 9 -2.40 -0.66 -14.36
CA VAL A 9 -2.31 0.64 -13.68
C VAL A 9 -1.01 0.75 -12.87
N ASN A 10 -0.47 1.96 -12.77
CA ASN A 10 0.69 2.23 -11.93
C ASN A 10 0.44 1.79 -10.47
N GLN A 11 1.33 0.94 -9.96
CA GLN A 11 1.22 0.32 -8.65
C GLN A 11 1.16 1.35 -7.51
N GLN A 12 2.00 2.39 -7.56
CA GLN A 12 2.11 3.34 -6.44
C GLN A 12 0.83 4.17 -6.30
N GLU A 13 0.30 4.63 -7.43
CA GLU A 13 -0.90 5.44 -7.49
C GLU A 13 -2.15 4.63 -7.13
N PHE A 14 -2.22 3.38 -7.59
CA PHE A 14 -3.28 2.47 -7.21
C PHE A 14 -3.37 2.26 -5.70
N VAL A 15 -2.22 2.03 -5.03
CA VAL A 15 -2.19 1.86 -3.57
C VAL A 15 -2.65 3.12 -2.84
N ARG A 16 -2.25 4.32 -3.32
CA ARG A 16 -2.70 5.60 -2.74
C ARG A 16 -4.21 5.80 -2.92
N ALA A 17 -4.75 5.51 -4.10
CA ALA A 17 -6.17 5.63 -4.37
C ALA A 17 -7.00 4.64 -3.55
N LEU A 18 -6.55 3.39 -3.43
CA LEU A 18 -7.19 2.36 -2.63
C LEU A 18 -7.15 2.70 -1.13
N ALA A 19 -6.03 3.23 -0.63
CA ALA A 19 -5.93 3.70 0.75
C ALA A 19 -6.93 4.84 1.02
N ALA A 20 -7.07 5.79 0.10
CA ALA A 20 -8.05 6.86 0.21
C ALA A 20 -9.49 6.34 0.19
N PHE A 21 -9.79 5.32 -0.63
CA PHE A 21 -11.10 4.66 -0.64
C PHE A 21 -11.40 3.98 0.69
N LEU A 22 -10.45 3.22 1.24
CA LEU A 22 -10.61 2.55 2.53
C LEU A 22 -10.81 3.56 3.67
N LYS A 23 -10.09 4.69 3.65
CA LYS A 23 -10.26 5.78 4.62
C LYS A 23 -11.66 6.40 4.54
N LYS A 24 -12.13 6.72 3.32
CA LYS A 24 -13.49 7.25 3.09
C LYS A 24 -14.58 6.28 3.53
N SER A 25 -14.32 4.97 3.42
CA SER A 25 -15.30 3.96 3.80
C SER A 25 -15.55 3.91 5.30
N GLY A 26 -14.58 4.30 6.15
CA GLY A 26 -14.69 4.32 7.62
C GLY A 26 -14.92 2.97 8.31
N LYS A 27 -15.14 1.89 7.55
CA LYS A 27 -15.54 0.56 8.07
C LYS A 27 -14.36 -0.30 8.50
N LEU A 28 -13.13 0.14 8.22
CA LEU A 28 -11.92 -0.61 8.49
C LEU A 28 -11.56 -0.51 9.98
N LYS A 29 -11.57 -1.64 10.68
CA LYS A 29 -11.20 -1.71 12.10
C LYS A 29 -9.71 -1.43 12.27
N VAL A 30 -9.38 -0.22 12.72
CA VAL A 30 -8.02 0.19 13.07
C VAL A 30 -7.72 -0.26 14.51
N PRO A 31 -6.60 -0.93 14.78
CA PRO A 31 -6.21 -1.29 16.14
C PRO A 31 -5.77 -0.06 16.93
N GLU A 32 -6.02 -0.05 18.23
CA GLU A 32 -5.70 1.07 19.15
C GLU A 32 -4.21 1.43 19.17
N TRP A 33 -3.32 0.44 19.08
CA TRP A 33 -1.87 0.65 19.16
C TRP A 33 -1.23 1.22 17.88
N VAL A 34 -2.02 1.64 16.88
CA VAL A 34 -1.52 2.05 15.56
C VAL A 34 -0.50 3.20 15.62
N ASP A 35 -0.61 4.08 16.62
CA ASP A 35 0.24 5.26 16.76
C ASP A 35 1.52 4.99 17.57
N THR A 36 1.56 3.89 18.32
CA THR A 36 2.71 3.58 19.20
C THR A 36 3.74 2.66 18.53
N VAL A 37 3.32 1.87 17.54
CA VAL A 37 4.14 0.76 17.04
C VAL A 37 5.05 1.12 15.88
N LYS A 38 6.19 0.43 15.83
CA LYS A 38 6.99 0.28 14.62
C LYS A 38 6.54 -0.93 13.79
N LEU A 39 6.68 -0.81 12.47
CA LEU A 39 6.22 -1.80 11.50
C LEU A 39 7.00 -3.13 11.54
N ALA A 40 8.26 -3.09 12.00
CA ALA A 40 9.14 -4.23 12.05
C ALA A 40 10.30 -3.99 13.02
N LYS A 41 10.97 -5.06 13.47
CA LYS A 41 12.16 -4.96 14.31
C LYS A 41 13.35 -4.25 13.63
N HIS A 42 13.40 -4.30 12.31
CA HIS A 42 14.45 -3.69 11.50
C HIS A 42 14.20 -2.21 11.17
N LYS A 43 13.06 -1.65 11.59
CA LYS A 43 12.78 -0.22 11.51
C LYS A 43 13.08 0.38 12.88
N GLU A 44 13.74 1.54 12.87
CA GLU A 44 14.09 2.26 14.09
C GLU A 44 12.97 3.22 14.49
N LEU A 45 12.40 3.91 13.50
CA LEU A 45 11.32 4.88 13.67
C LEU A 45 9.95 4.32 13.26
N ALA A 46 8.91 4.94 13.80
CA ALA A 46 7.53 4.76 13.37
C ALA A 46 7.30 5.37 11.96
N PRO A 47 6.24 4.95 11.23
CA PRO A 47 5.87 5.58 9.97
C PRO A 47 5.55 7.06 10.16
N TYR A 48 5.97 7.91 9.20
CA TYR A 48 5.65 9.34 9.21
C TYR A 48 4.18 9.64 8.89
N ASP A 49 3.50 8.78 8.13
CA ASP A 49 2.08 8.94 7.81
C ASP A 49 1.22 8.27 8.89
N GLU A 50 0.39 9.05 9.57
CA GLU A 50 -0.61 8.57 10.53
C GLU A 50 -1.56 7.53 9.90
N ASN A 51 -1.83 7.65 8.60
CA ASN A 51 -2.73 6.77 7.86
C ASN A 51 -2.02 5.53 7.28
N TRP A 52 -0.84 5.18 7.79
CA TRP A 52 -0.04 4.07 7.29
C TRP A 52 -0.79 2.73 7.30
N PHE A 53 -1.74 2.54 8.23
CA PHE A 53 -2.52 1.31 8.33
C PHE A 53 -3.41 1.08 7.10
N TYR A 54 -4.01 2.13 6.56
CA TYR A 54 -4.82 2.07 5.33
C TYR A 54 -3.94 1.78 4.11
N THR A 55 -2.77 2.42 4.02
CA THR A 55 -1.78 2.17 2.98
C THR A 55 -1.27 0.72 3.03
N ARG A 56 -1.07 0.18 4.24
CA ARG A 56 -0.68 -1.22 4.44
C ARG A 56 -1.79 -2.20 4.02
N ALA A 57 -3.04 -1.89 4.36
CA ALA A 57 -4.20 -2.69 3.95
C ALA A 57 -4.36 -2.69 2.42
N ALA A 58 -4.22 -1.54 1.77
CA ALA A 58 -4.25 -1.41 0.32
C ALA A 58 -3.14 -2.23 -0.37
N SER A 59 -1.91 -2.12 0.12
CA SER A 59 -0.77 -2.93 -0.38
C SER A 59 -1.02 -4.44 -0.21
N THR A 60 -1.58 -4.84 0.93
CA THR A 60 -1.90 -6.24 1.24
C THR A 60 -2.99 -6.79 0.30
N ALA A 61 -4.07 -6.02 0.09
CA ALA A 61 -5.15 -6.41 -0.82
C ALA A 61 -4.65 -6.57 -2.26
N ARG A 62 -3.80 -5.65 -2.74
CA ARG A 62 -3.18 -5.77 -4.07
C ARG A 62 -2.29 -7.01 -4.16
N HIS A 63 -1.51 -7.31 -3.12
CA HIS A 63 -0.66 -8.50 -3.14
C HIS A 63 -1.49 -9.78 -3.22
N LEU A 64 -2.62 -9.85 -2.49
CA LEU A 64 -3.55 -10.98 -2.56
C LEU A 64 -4.19 -11.13 -3.94
N TYR A 65 -4.43 -10.03 -4.65
CA TYR A 65 -4.92 -10.08 -6.03
C TYR A 65 -3.90 -10.70 -7.00
N LEU A 66 -2.61 -10.37 -6.86
CA LEU A 66 -1.56 -10.90 -7.73
C LEU A 66 -1.17 -12.34 -7.39
N ARG A 67 -1.04 -12.64 -6.10
CA ARG A 67 -0.65 -13.96 -5.61
C ARG A 67 -1.56 -14.33 -4.44
N GLY A 68 -2.60 -15.11 -4.76
CA GLY A 68 -3.49 -15.72 -3.79
C GLY A 68 -2.77 -16.72 -2.87
N GLY A 69 -3.47 -17.21 -1.85
CA GLY A 69 -2.95 -18.19 -0.90
C GLY A 69 -1.89 -17.61 0.06
N ALA A 70 -1.86 -16.29 0.28
CA ALA A 70 -0.85 -15.66 1.12
C ALA A 70 -1.26 -15.68 2.60
N GLY A 71 -0.50 -16.41 3.42
CA GLY A 71 -0.62 -16.39 4.88
C GLY A 71 0.13 -15.23 5.56
N VAL A 72 -0.02 -15.10 6.89
CA VAL A 72 0.70 -14.09 7.69
C VAL A 72 2.22 -14.22 7.52
N GLY A 73 2.75 -15.45 7.48
CA GLY A 73 4.17 -15.71 7.33
C GLY A 73 4.74 -15.20 6.00
N SER A 74 4.02 -15.40 4.89
CA SER A 74 4.38 -14.86 3.58
C SER A 74 4.41 -13.33 3.60
N MET A 75 3.37 -12.72 4.18
CA MET A 75 3.27 -11.27 4.31
C MET A 75 4.42 -10.65 5.11
N THR A 76 4.86 -11.32 6.18
CA THR A 76 6.05 -10.86 6.94
C THR A 76 7.36 -10.99 6.18
N LYS A 77 7.44 -11.85 5.16
CA LYS A 77 8.62 -11.96 4.28
C LYS A 77 8.62 -10.84 3.24
N ILE A 78 7.46 -10.56 2.65
CA ILE A 78 7.27 -9.48 1.66
C ILE A 78 7.58 -8.11 2.28
N TYR A 79 7.07 -7.84 3.48
CA TYR A 79 7.37 -6.62 4.22
C TYR A 79 8.63 -6.72 5.09
N GLY A 80 9.46 -7.74 4.85
CA GLY A 80 10.78 -7.84 5.45
C GLY A 80 11.75 -6.83 4.83
N GLY A 81 12.91 -6.70 5.44
CA GLY A 81 13.92 -5.76 4.98
C GLY A 81 15.27 -6.01 5.61
N ARG A 82 16.25 -5.21 5.20
CA ARG A 82 17.60 -5.22 5.76
C ARG A 82 17.59 -4.60 7.16
N GLN A 83 18.13 -5.31 8.14
CA GLN A 83 18.37 -4.82 9.50
C GLN A 83 19.85 -4.47 9.64
N ARG A 84 20.14 -3.23 10.05
CA ARG A 84 21.48 -2.81 10.48
C ARG A 84 21.69 -3.26 11.93
N ASN A 85 22.79 -3.96 12.20
CA ASN A 85 23.10 -4.51 13.53
C ASN A 85 24.25 -3.73 14.21
N GLY A 86 24.27 -2.40 14.02
CA GLY A 86 25.36 -1.54 14.51
C GLY A 86 26.69 -1.88 13.84
N VAL A 87 27.59 -2.48 14.61
CA VAL A 87 28.95 -2.88 14.19
C VAL A 87 28.96 -4.21 13.41
N ARG A 88 27.94 -5.06 13.58
CA ARG A 88 27.86 -6.36 12.89
C ARG A 88 27.27 -6.22 11.48
N PRO A 89 27.59 -7.14 10.55
CA PRO A 89 27.02 -7.15 9.21
C PRO A 89 25.49 -7.12 9.20
N SER A 90 24.94 -6.51 8.15
CA SER A 90 23.49 -6.40 7.97
C SER A 90 22.88 -7.72 7.52
N HIS A 91 21.75 -8.10 8.12
CA HIS A 91 21.02 -9.32 7.76
C HIS A 91 19.55 -9.03 7.43
N PHE A 92 18.91 -9.96 6.72
CA PHE A 92 17.48 -9.88 6.46
C PHE A 92 16.66 -10.14 7.72
N SER A 93 15.66 -9.31 7.95
CA SER A 93 14.70 -9.44 9.03
C SER A 93 13.27 -9.41 8.48
N ARG A 94 12.44 -10.30 9.02
CA ARG A 94 10.98 -10.29 8.74
C ARG A 94 10.29 -9.05 9.34
N GLY A 95 9.13 -8.74 8.78
CA GLY A 95 8.20 -7.72 9.28
C GLY A 95 7.40 -8.17 10.51
N SER A 96 6.63 -7.25 11.10
CA SER A 96 5.78 -7.56 12.25
C SER A 96 4.64 -8.52 11.90
N LYS A 97 4.55 -9.62 12.66
CA LYS A 97 3.46 -10.61 12.53
C LYS A 97 2.13 -10.06 13.03
N SER A 98 2.14 -9.25 14.09
CA SER A 98 0.94 -8.69 14.70
C SER A 98 0.24 -7.73 13.75
N VAL A 99 1.00 -6.85 13.10
CA VAL A 99 0.48 -5.92 12.08
C VAL A 99 -0.11 -6.67 10.90
N ALA A 100 0.64 -7.60 10.30
CA ALA A 100 0.17 -8.39 9.17
C ALA A 100 -1.11 -9.19 9.50
N ARG A 101 -1.21 -9.74 10.72
CA ARG A 101 -2.42 -10.46 11.17
C ARG A 101 -3.63 -9.52 11.30
N ARG A 102 -3.46 -8.35 11.94
CA ARG A 102 -4.58 -7.40 12.11
C ARG A 102 -5.07 -6.82 10.80
N VAL A 103 -4.17 -6.51 9.86
CA VAL A 103 -4.57 -6.05 8.52
C VAL A 103 -5.42 -7.09 7.80
N LEU A 104 -5.03 -8.37 7.84
CA LEU A 104 -5.80 -9.43 7.20
C LEU A 104 -7.15 -9.67 7.88
N GLN A 105 -7.20 -9.62 9.22
CA GLN A 105 -8.46 -9.68 9.97
C GLN A 105 -9.38 -8.49 9.68
N ALA A 106 -8.84 -7.29 9.52
CA ALA A 106 -9.61 -6.10 9.17
C ALA A 106 -10.20 -6.21 7.76
N LEU A 107 -9.45 -6.75 6.80
CA LEU A 107 -9.93 -7.02 5.44
C LEU A 107 -10.95 -8.16 5.37
N GLU A 108 -10.82 -9.18 6.23
CA GLU A 108 -11.85 -10.23 6.43
C GLU A 108 -13.15 -9.60 6.99
N GLY A 109 -13.04 -8.68 7.94
CA GLY A 109 -14.20 -7.95 8.48
C GLY A 109 -14.95 -7.10 7.44
N LEU A 110 -14.24 -6.61 6.43
CA LEU A 110 -14.81 -5.91 5.27
C LEU A 110 -15.35 -6.84 4.18
N LYS A 111 -15.28 -8.17 4.38
CA LYS A 111 -15.64 -9.21 3.40
C LYS A 111 -14.91 -9.10 2.05
N MET A 112 -13.77 -8.40 2.01
CA MET A 112 -12.92 -8.30 0.80
C MET A 112 -11.98 -9.51 0.65
N VAL A 113 -11.64 -10.14 1.77
CA VAL A 113 -10.73 -11.30 1.83
C VAL A 113 -11.45 -12.45 2.52
N GLU A 114 -11.26 -13.66 1.99
CA GLU A 114 -11.74 -14.90 2.58
C GLU A 114 -10.57 -15.85 2.87
N LYS A 115 -10.83 -16.82 3.75
CA LYS A 115 -9.90 -17.91 4.02
C LYS A 115 -10.06 -18.96 2.94
N ASP A 116 -8.93 -19.47 2.46
CA ASP A 116 -8.95 -20.55 1.49
C ASP A 116 -9.04 -21.91 2.20
N GLN A 117 -9.59 -22.92 1.50
CA GLN A 117 -9.73 -24.28 2.04
C GLN A 117 -8.36 -24.96 2.19
N ASP A 118 -7.46 -24.73 1.21
CA ASP A 118 -6.08 -25.23 1.21
C ASP A 118 -5.14 -24.43 2.14
N GLY A 119 -5.70 -23.51 2.93
CA GLY A 119 -4.98 -22.64 3.83
C GLY A 119 -4.54 -21.32 3.20
N GLY A 120 -4.32 -20.33 4.06
CA GLY A 120 -4.01 -18.97 3.64
C GLY A 120 -5.26 -18.13 3.39
N ARG A 121 -5.11 -17.10 2.57
CA ARG A 121 -6.14 -16.10 2.28
C ARG A 121 -6.19 -15.82 0.79
N LYS A 122 -7.40 -15.68 0.29
CA LYS A 122 -7.68 -15.29 -1.09
C LYS A 122 -8.65 -14.11 -1.11
N LEU A 123 -8.65 -13.39 -2.23
CA LEU A 123 -9.58 -12.30 -2.44
C LEU A 123 -10.97 -12.88 -2.77
N THR A 124 -12.03 -12.29 -2.21
CA THR A 124 -13.40 -12.67 -2.58
C THR A 124 -13.72 -12.16 -3.99
N PRO A 125 -14.72 -12.74 -4.69
CA PRO A 125 -15.21 -12.19 -5.97
C PRO A 125 -15.67 -10.72 -5.83
N GLN A 126 -16.23 -10.36 -4.67
CA GLN A 126 -16.57 -8.97 -4.36
C GLN A 126 -15.33 -8.09 -4.25
N GLY A 127 -14.30 -8.55 -3.53
CA GLY A 127 -13.03 -7.84 -3.40
C GLY A 127 -12.35 -7.62 -4.75
N GLN A 128 -12.41 -8.59 -5.67
CA GLN A 128 -11.84 -8.45 -7.01
C GLN A 128 -12.55 -7.33 -7.79
N ARG A 129 -13.88 -7.35 -7.82
CA ARG A 129 -14.70 -6.32 -8.48
C ARG A 129 -14.43 -4.92 -7.94
N ASP A 130 -14.29 -4.78 -6.62
CA ASP A 130 -14.01 -3.48 -6.00
C ASP A 130 -12.60 -2.97 -6.36
N LEU A 131 -11.59 -3.86 -6.41
CA LEU A 131 -10.25 -3.48 -6.85
C LEU A 131 -10.21 -3.07 -8.34
N ASP A 132 -10.85 -3.83 -9.21
CA ASP A 132 -10.88 -3.53 -10.66
C ASP A 132 -11.65 -2.23 -10.95
N ARG A 133 -12.74 -1.97 -10.23
CA ARG A 133 -13.46 -0.68 -10.33
C ARG A 133 -12.57 0.50 -9.94
N ILE A 134 -11.78 0.36 -8.88
CA ILE A 134 -10.84 1.40 -8.44
C ILE A 134 -9.70 1.56 -9.47
N ALA A 135 -9.23 0.46 -10.08
CA ALA A 135 -8.23 0.52 -11.15
C ALA A 135 -8.74 1.34 -12.35
N GLY A 136 -10.00 1.15 -12.75
CA GLY A 136 -10.66 1.97 -13.76
C GLY A 136 -10.70 3.47 -13.41
N GLN A 137 -11.00 3.81 -12.15
CA GLN A 137 -11.02 5.20 -11.69
C GLN A 137 -9.63 5.85 -11.72
N VAL A 138 -8.59 5.11 -11.33
CA VAL A 138 -7.20 5.62 -11.35
C VAL A 138 -6.75 5.91 -12.78
N ARG A 139 -7.07 5.03 -13.73
CA ARG A 139 -6.73 5.23 -15.13
C ARG A 139 -7.43 6.45 -15.73
N ILE A 140 -8.71 6.69 -15.41
CA ILE A 140 -9.44 7.88 -15.86
C ILE A 140 -8.80 9.15 -15.27
N ARG A 141 -8.45 9.14 -13.98
CA ARG A 141 -7.83 10.29 -13.31
C ARG A 141 -6.46 10.63 -13.92
N LEU A 142 -5.66 9.62 -14.23
CA LEU A 142 -4.38 9.79 -14.92
C LEU A 142 -4.54 10.36 -16.32
N ALA A 143 -5.50 9.84 -17.10
CA ALA A 143 -5.80 10.36 -18.43
C ALA A 143 -6.23 11.84 -18.38
N HIS A 144 -7.04 12.23 -17.39
CA HIS A 144 -7.49 13.62 -17.22
C HIS A 144 -6.35 14.58 -16.83
N CYS A 145 -5.44 14.14 -15.95
CA CYS A 145 -4.26 14.94 -15.59
C CYS A 145 -3.29 15.13 -16.75
N PHE A 146 -3.15 14.11 -17.60
CA PHE A 146 -2.30 14.17 -18.79
C PHE A 146 -2.88 15.08 -19.87
N TYR A 147 -4.21 15.06 -20.06
CA TYR A 147 -4.89 15.87 -21.08
C TYR A 147 -4.95 17.37 -20.73
N TRP A 148 -5.15 17.72 -19.45
CA TRP A 148 -5.12 19.12 -19.02
C TRP A 148 -3.70 19.70 -18.87
N GLY A 149 -2.69 18.84 -18.69
CA GLY A 149 -1.29 19.26 -18.67
C GLY A 149 -0.71 19.62 -20.05
N THR A 150 -1.29 19.08 -21.13
CA THR A 150 -0.91 19.41 -22.52
C THR A 150 -1.84 20.42 -23.19
N ALA A 151 -3.06 20.64 -22.66
CA ALA A 151 -4.02 21.61 -23.22
C ALA A 151 -3.75 23.08 -22.81
N TRP A 152 -2.81 23.34 -21.89
CA TRP A 152 -2.37 24.70 -21.55
C TRP A 152 -0.86 24.83 -21.81
N GLY A 153 -0.52 25.19 -23.05
CA GLY A 153 0.79 25.74 -23.36
C GLY A 153 0.91 27.15 -22.79
N GLY A 154 1.86 27.36 -21.89
CA GLY A 154 2.37 28.69 -21.52
C GLY A 154 2.11 29.15 -20.09
N GLU A 155 2.88 28.60 -19.13
CA GLU A 155 3.69 29.36 -18.16
C GLU A 155 4.34 28.40 -17.14
N GLY A 156 5.68 28.33 -17.18
CA GLY A 156 6.57 28.27 -16.01
C GLY A 156 6.51 27.08 -15.01
N PRO A 157 7.64 26.38 -14.76
CA PRO A 157 7.73 25.27 -13.82
C PRO A 157 7.80 25.79 -12.36
N GLY A 158 6.66 25.80 -11.65
CA GLY A 158 6.60 26.42 -10.32
C GLY A 158 6.12 25.55 -9.15
N LYS A 159 5.70 24.30 -9.35
CA LYS A 159 5.13 23.47 -8.25
C LYS A 159 5.45 21.96 -8.31
N ALA A 160 6.47 21.56 -9.06
CA ALA A 160 6.91 20.15 -9.14
C ALA A 160 8.26 19.85 -8.49
N THR A 161 9.00 20.86 -8.01
CA THR A 161 10.36 20.68 -7.45
C THR A 161 10.47 20.78 -5.93
N LEU A 162 9.46 21.26 -5.19
CA LEU A 162 9.60 21.35 -3.72
C LEU A 162 9.42 20.00 -2.98
N GLY A 163 8.77 19.00 -3.59
CA GLY A 163 8.59 17.68 -2.96
C GLY A 163 9.68 16.65 -3.29
N GLN A 164 10.36 16.79 -4.43
CA GLN A 164 11.41 15.85 -4.86
C GLN A 164 12.83 16.36 -4.59
N GLU A 165 13.03 17.68 -4.47
CA GLU A 165 14.34 18.25 -4.16
C GLU A 165 14.63 18.25 -2.64
N MET A 166 13.57 18.24 -1.81
CA MET A 166 13.70 18.02 -0.36
C MET A 166 14.04 16.55 -0.01
N LEU A 167 13.63 15.58 -0.85
CA LEU A 167 13.95 14.17 -0.66
C LEU A 167 15.38 13.80 -1.12
N LYS A 168 15.99 14.59 -2.01
CA LYS A 168 17.40 14.43 -2.41
C LYS A 168 18.38 15.15 -1.50
N ARG A 169 17.96 16.21 -0.79
CA ARG A 169 18.77 16.87 0.25
C ARG A 169 18.71 16.18 1.62
N THR A 170 17.75 15.30 1.87
CA THR A 170 17.69 14.48 3.11
C THR A 170 18.24 13.06 2.94
N THR A 171 18.66 12.69 1.73
CA THR A 171 19.40 11.43 1.45
C THR A 171 20.89 11.65 1.19
N ALA A 172 21.43 12.78 1.64
CA ALA A 172 22.89 13.05 1.73
C ALA A 172 23.39 13.18 3.17
N ALA A 173 22.52 12.97 4.16
CA ALA A 173 22.90 12.75 5.54
C ALA A 173 21.99 11.64 6.07
N TRP A 174 22.41 10.38 5.89
CA TRP A 174 22.07 9.13 6.60
C TRP A 174 22.36 7.91 5.70
#